data_AF-A0A7W4GAU0-F1
#
_entry.id   AF-A0A7W4GAU0-F1
#
_cell.length_a   1.000
_cell.length_b   1.000
_cell.length_c   1.000
_cell.angle_alpha   90.00
_cell.angle_beta   90.00
_cell.angle_gamma   90.00
#
_symmetry.space_group_name_H-M   'P 1'
#
loop_
_entity.id
_entity.type
_entity.pdbx_description
1 polymer ?
#
loop_
_entity_poly.entity_id
_entity_poly.type
_entity_poly.pdbx_seq_one_letter_code
_entity_poly.pdbx_strand_id
1 'polypeptide(L)'
;CYHKELKPLEHYIEQMAKQHNPVHLNILQTINGIGRILALTIIYEIGDINRFSSVQKFASYSRLVKCKAESAGKTYGTQGNKIGNAHLKWAFSEAAVLLLRHNHNANKYLEKLQKRMSKAKALSALAHKLGRCVYYMLKKETVFDEAKFLKS
;
A
#
# COMPACT_ATOMS: atom_id res chain seq x y z
N CYS A 1 -1.82 26.61 -20.49
CA CYS A 1 -1.19 26.55 -19.15
C CYS A 1 -1.79 25.35 -18.42
N TYR A 2 -1.25 24.14 -18.65
CA TYR A 2 -1.86 22.86 -18.24
C TYR A 2 -2.19 22.76 -16.74
N HIS A 3 -1.48 23.53 -15.91
CA HIS A 3 -1.72 23.59 -14.46
C HIS A 3 -3.09 24.19 -14.08
N LYS A 4 -3.68 25.05 -14.93
CA LYS A 4 -5.03 25.60 -14.71
C LYS A 4 -6.14 24.59 -15.04
N GLU A 5 -5.88 23.63 -15.92
CA GLU A 5 -6.83 22.59 -16.33
C GLU A 5 -6.78 21.37 -15.41
N LEU A 6 -5.62 21.11 -14.77
CA LEU A 6 -5.47 20.04 -13.78
C LEU A 6 -6.29 20.27 -12.51
N LYS A 7 -6.36 21.49 -11.99
CA LYS A 7 -7.08 21.79 -10.74
C LYS A 7 -8.57 21.44 -10.78
N PRO A 8 -9.34 21.83 -11.82
CA PRO A 8 -10.73 21.43 -11.96
C PRO A 8 -10.91 19.91 -12.04
N LEU A 9 -10.03 19.22 -12.78
CA LEU A 9 -10.09 17.78 -12.94
C LEU A 9 -9.78 17.04 -11.62
N GLU A 10 -8.75 17.49 -10.90
CA GLU A 10 -8.45 17.00 -9.56
C GLU A 10 -9.66 17.22 -8.66
N HIS A 11 -10.24 18.41 -8.64
CA HIS A 11 -11.41 18.70 -7.82
C HIS A 11 -12.62 17.82 -8.18
N TYR A 12 -12.86 17.55 -9.46
CA TYR A 12 -13.94 16.67 -9.90
C TYR A 12 -13.75 15.23 -9.41
N ILE A 13 -12.55 14.66 -9.57
CA ILE A 13 -12.21 13.32 -9.06
C ILE A 13 -12.38 13.27 -7.54
N GLU A 14 -12.08 14.37 -6.86
CA GLU A 14 -12.29 14.55 -5.41
C GLU A 14 -13.74 14.39 -4.99
N GLN A 15 -14.64 15.10 -5.68
CA GLN A 15 -16.06 15.12 -5.34
C GLN A 15 -16.67 13.74 -5.57
N MET A 16 -16.33 13.09 -6.69
CA MET A 16 -16.76 11.73 -6.98
C MET A 16 -16.25 10.73 -5.94
N ALA A 17 -14.97 10.81 -5.56
CA ALA A 17 -14.42 9.90 -4.57
C ALA A 17 -15.03 10.05 -3.16
N LYS A 18 -15.32 11.30 -2.75
CA LYS A 18 -16.00 11.58 -1.48
C LYS A 18 -17.42 11.01 -1.45
N GLN A 19 -18.08 10.89 -2.60
CA GLN A 19 -19.43 10.31 -2.70
C GLN A 19 -19.42 8.79 -2.63
N HIS A 20 -18.41 8.12 -3.21
CA HIS A 20 -18.42 6.66 -3.29
C HIS A 20 -17.86 5.94 -2.05
N ASN A 21 -16.83 6.48 -1.37
CA ASN A 21 -16.19 5.80 -0.23
C ASN A 21 -15.52 6.78 0.79
N PRO A 22 -16.28 7.65 1.46
CA PRO A 22 -15.71 8.67 2.35
C PRO A 22 -15.00 8.07 3.58
N VAL A 23 -15.52 6.96 4.12
CA VAL A 23 -14.95 6.30 5.31
C VAL A 23 -13.57 5.72 5.00
N HIS A 24 -13.44 4.95 3.92
CA HIS A 24 -12.15 4.37 3.51
C HIS A 24 -11.11 5.44 3.19
N LEU A 25 -11.51 6.56 2.57
CA LEU A 25 -10.61 7.67 2.29
C LEU A 25 -10.02 8.25 3.57
N ASN A 26 -10.88 8.55 4.55
CA ASN A 26 -10.45 9.09 5.85
C ASN A 26 -9.54 8.11 6.60
N ILE A 27 -9.88 6.82 6.60
CA ILE A 27 -9.07 5.76 7.22
C ILE A 27 -7.67 5.72 6.61
N LEU A 28 -7.55 5.74 5.28
CA LEU A 28 -6.24 5.69 4.61
C LEU A 28 -5.41 6.95 4.88
N GLN A 29 -6.04 8.12 4.94
CA GLN A 29 -5.37 9.38 5.23
C GLN A 29 -4.86 9.50 6.68
N THR A 30 -5.27 8.62 7.59
CA THR A 30 -4.67 8.55 8.93
C THR A 30 -3.24 8.00 8.92
N ILE A 31 -2.83 7.34 7.84
CA ILE A 31 -1.46 6.86 7.67
C ILE A 31 -0.58 8.02 7.22
N ASN A 32 0.43 8.36 8.03
CA ASN A 32 1.43 9.33 7.63
C ASN A 32 2.14 8.87 6.33
N GLY A 33 2.14 9.74 5.31
CA GLY A 33 2.67 9.44 3.99
C GLY A 33 1.66 8.93 2.98
N ILE A 34 0.41 8.65 3.36
CA ILE A 34 -0.68 8.42 2.40
C ILE A 34 -1.46 9.72 2.19
N GLY A 35 -1.04 10.46 1.16
CA GLY A 35 -1.78 11.60 0.66
C GLY A 35 -3.02 11.17 -0.12
N ARG A 36 -3.78 12.18 -0.54
CA ARG A 36 -5.03 11.99 -1.28
C ARG A 36 -4.89 11.14 -2.54
N ILE A 37 -3.90 11.41 -3.39
CA ILE A 37 -3.70 10.68 -4.66
C ILE A 37 -3.46 9.19 -4.38
N LEU A 38 -2.62 8.88 -3.40
CA LEU A 38 -2.33 7.49 -3.01
C LEU A 38 -3.57 6.81 -2.42
N ALA A 39 -4.31 7.49 -1.55
CA ALA A 39 -5.54 6.95 -0.98
C ALA A 39 -6.58 6.63 -2.05
N LEU A 40 -6.79 7.54 -3.00
CA LEU A 40 -7.70 7.33 -4.13
C LEU A 40 -7.25 6.18 -5.02
N THR A 41 -5.97 6.14 -5.38
CA THR A 41 -5.40 5.03 -6.16
C THR A 41 -5.67 3.70 -5.45
N ILE A 42 -5.43 3.63 -4.14
CA ILE A 42 -5.65 2.41 -3.37
C ILE A 42 -7.14 2.01 -3.38
N ILE A 43 -8.06 2.94 -3.12
CA ILE A 43 -9.49 2.65 -3.07
C ILE A 43 -10.02 2.18 -4.43
N TYR A 44 -9.69 2.89 -5.51
CA TYR A 44 -10.21 2.55 -6.85
C TYR A 44 -9.64 1.25 -7.40
N GLU A 45 -8.37 0.95 -7.14
CA GLU A 45 -7.74 -0.28 -7.60
C GLU A 45 -8.16 -1.51 -6.78
N ILE A 46 -8.54 -1.31 -5.52
CA ILE A 46 -9.11 -2.37 -4.67
C ILE A 46 -10.57 -2.63 -5.05
N GLY A 47 -11.36 -1.57 -5.16
CA GLY A 47 -12.82 -1.63 -5.20
C GLY A 47 -13.35 -2.08 -3.84
N ASP A 48 -14.06 -3.20 -3.80
CA ASP A 48 -14.50 -3.82 -2.56
C ASP A 48 -13.37 -4.66 -1.92
N ILE A 49 -13.00 -4.33 -0.67
CA ILE A 49 -11.99 -5.08 0.09
C ILE A 49 -12.41 -6.52 0.40
N ASN A 50 -13.73 -6.79 0.47
CA ASN A 50 -14.27 -8.10 0.83
C ASN A 50 -14.11 -9.13 -0.28
N ARG A 51 -13.81 -8.71 -1.53
CA ARG A 51 -13.44 -9.63 -2.63
C ARG A 51 -12.21 -10.47 -2.31
N PHE A 52 -11.36 -10.01 -1.39
CA PHE A 52 -10.16 -10.72 -0.98
C PHE A 52 -10.46 -11.57 0.26
N SER A 53 -10.48 -12.89 0.08
CA SER A 53 -10.75 -13.83 1.18
C SER A 53 -9.64 -13.85 2.25
N SER A 54 -8.40 -13.45 1.90
CA SER A 54 -7.28 -13.40 2.83
C SER A 54 -6.32 -12.26 2.50
N VAL A 55 -5.55 -11.85 3.52
CA VAL A 55 -4.52 -10.81 3.37
C VAL A 55 -3.42 -11.23 2.38
N GLN A 56 -3.14 -12.54 2.25
CA GLN A 56 -2.16 -13.06 1.31
C GLN A 56 -2.61 -12.86 -0.14
N LYS A 57 -3.90 -13.10 -0.43
CA LYS A 57 -4.46 -12.83 -1.78
C LYS A 57 -4.38 -11.34 -2.10
N PHE A 58 -4.71 -10.48 -1.14
CA PHE A 58 -4.57 -9.03 -1.30
C PHE A 58 -3.12 -8.60 -1.55
N ALA A 59 -2.17 -9.10 -0.75
CA ALA A 59 -0.76 -8.76 -0.89
C ALA A 59 -0.17 -9.27 -2.22
N SER A 60 -0.62 -10.44 -2.69
CA SER A 60 -0.28 -10.98 -4.01
C SER A 60 -0.84 -10.09 -5.12
N TYR A 61 -2.13 -9.73 -5.05
CA TYR A 61 -2.76 -8.82 -6.01
C TYR A 61 -2.05 -7.46 -6.06
N SER A 62 -1.63 -6.93 -4.92
CA SER A 62 -0.91 -5.64 -4.82
C SER A 62 0.58 -5.71 -5.17
N ARG A 63 1.08 -6.86 -5.64
CA ARG A 63 2.50 -7.15 -5.92
C ARG A 63 3.46 -6.86 -4.75
N LEU A 64 2.98 -7.04 -3.53
CA LEU A 64 3.75 -6.80 -2.30
C LEU A 64 4.54 -8.02 -1.85
N VAL A 65 4.21 -9.19 -2.38
CA VAL A 65 4.93 -10.44 -2.14
C VAL A 65 5.57 -10.94 -3.43
N LYS A 66 6.62 -11.74 -3.28
CA LYS A 66 7.20 -12.47 -4.41
C LYS A 66 6.37 -13.70 -4.71
N CYS A 67 6.01 -13.89 -5.97
CA CYS A 67 5.36 -15.13 -6.41
C CYS A 67 6.43 -16.21 -6.60
N LYS A 68 6.13 -17.42 -6.13
CA LYS A 68 6.93 -18.60 -6.47
C LYS A 68 6.68 -18.96 -7.93
N ALA A 69 7.74 -19.32 -8.64
CA ALA A 69 7.66 -19.87 -9.98
C ALA A 69 7.58 -21.39 -9.85
N GLU A 70 6.40 -21.96 -10.07
CA GLU A 70 6.18 -23.41 -9.97
C GLU A 70 5.53 -23.90 -11.26
N SER A 71 6.06 -24.99 -11.84
CA SER A 71 5.49 -25.65 -13.02
C SER A 71 5.70 -27.16 -12.90
N ALA A 72 4.65 -27.94 -13.18
CA ALA A 72 4.66 -29.41 -13.09
C ALA A 72 5.28 -29.93 -11.77
N GLY A 73 4.98 -29.29 -10.64
CA GLY A 73 5.50 -29.65 -9.32
C GLY A 73 6.97 -29.26 -9.03
N LYS A 74 7.67 -28.64 -9.99
CA LYS A 74 9.05 -28.14 -9.82
C LYS A 74 9.03 -26.65 -9.48
N THR A 75 9.87 -26.25 -8.52
CA THR A 75 10.05 -24.84 -8.11
C THR A 75 11.29 -24.25 -8.80
N TYR A 76 11.11 -23.15 -9.53
CA TYR A 76 12.15 -22.44 -10.30
C TYR A 76 12.57 -21.12 -9.63
N GLY A 77 12.30 -20.96 -8.33
CA GLY A 77 12.56 -19.73 -7.58
C GLY A 77 11.37 -18.77 -7.60
N THR A 78 11.62 -17.49 -7.91
CA THR A 78 10.58 -16.45 -7.94
C THR A 78 10.47 -15.78 -9.31
N GLN A 79 9.29 -15.78 -9.90
CA GLN A 79 8.94 -15.08 -11.15
C GLN A 79 7.61 -14.32 -10.97
N GLY A 80 7.06 -13.76 -12.05
CA GLY A 80 5.75 -13.11 -11.99
C GLY A 80 5.77 -11.68 -11.45
N ASN A 81 6.91 -10.98 -11.55
CA ASN A 81 7.02 -9.57 -11.11
C ASN A 81 6.02 -8.61 -11.82
N LYS A 82 5.44 -9.05 -12.94
CA LYS A 82 4.43 -8.33 -13.71
C LYS A 82 2.98 -8.78 -13.43
N ILE A 83 2.77 -9.78 -12.56
CA ILE A 83 1.44 -10.31 -12.22
C ILE A 83 0.86 -9.48 -11.07
N GLY A 84 -0.43 -9.14 -11.15
CA GLY A 84 -1.14 -8.30 -10.17
C GLY A 84 -1.25 -6.84 -10.61
N ASN A 85 -1.55 -5.95 -9.68
CA ASN A 85 -1.85 -4.55 -9.93
C ASN A 85 -0.60 -3.65 -9.81
N ALA A 86 -0.20 -3.00 -10.90
CA ALA A 86 0.97 -2.13 -10.94
C ALA A 86 0.76 -0.80 -10.19
N HIS A 87 -0.47 -0.27 -10.19
CA HIS A 87 -0.81 0.96 -9.50
C HIS A 87 -0.73 0.79 -7.98
N LEU A 88 -1.25 -0.32 -7.45
CA LEU A 88 -1.10 -0.65 -6.03
C LEU A 88 0.37 -0.87 -5.65
N LYS A 89 1.15 -1.53 -6.52
CA LYS A 89 2.59 -1.70 -6.29
C LYS A 89 3.29 -0.36 -6.14
N TRP A 90 3.04 0.56 -7.07
CA TRP A 90 3.58 1.91 -7.01
C TRP A 90 3.10 2.63 -5.75
N ALA A 91 1.79 2.65 -5.49
CA ALA A 91 1.20 3.39 -4.37
C ALA A 91 1.76 2.97 -3.01
N PHE A 92 1.88 1.66 -2.75
CA PHE A 92 2.46 1.17 -1.50
C PHE A 92 3.97 1.38 -1.40
N SER A 93 4.68 1.38 -2.52
CA SER A 93 6.12 1.68 -2.53
C SER A 93 6.35 3.15 -2.18
N GLU A 94 5.56 4.05 -2.76
CA GLU A 94 5.62 5.48 -2.47
C GLU A 94 5.21 5.77 -1.03
N ALA A 95 4.10 5.19 -0.57
CA ALA A 95 3.62 5.33 0.81
C ALA A 95 4.66 4.85 1.83
N ALA A 96 5.39 3.76 1.54
CA ALA A 96 6.45 3.28 2.43
C ALA A 96 7.63 4.26 2.52
N VAL A 97 7.98 4.95 1.44
CA VAL A 97 9.03 5.98 1.44
C VAL A 97 8.56 7.24 2.16
N LEU A 98 7.31 7.67 1.91
CA LEU A 98 6.72 8.86 2.52
C LEU A 98 6.50 8.67 4.03
N LEU A 99 6.12 7.47 4.48
CA LEU A 99 5.99 7.13 5.90
C LEU A 99 7.27 7.37 6.70
N LEU A 100 8.44 7.25 6.06
CA LEU A 100 9.74 7.48 6.70
C LEU A 100 10.07 8.97 6.83
N ARG A 101 9.42 9.84 6.05
CA ARG A 101 9.67 11.29 6.13
C ARG A 101 9.17 11.80 7.46
N HIS A 102 10.06 12.48 8.20
CA HIS A 102 9.76 13.06 9.51
C HIS A 102 9.27 12.06 10.58
N ASN A 103 9.55 10.76 10.40
CA ASN A 103 9.13 9.72 11.33
C ASN A 103 10.32 8.94 11.88
N HIS A 104 10.79 9.34 13.07
CA HIS A 104 11.97 8.74 13.67
C HIS A 104 11.77 7.25 14.03
N ASN A 105 10.56 6.87 14.46
CA ASN A 105 10.25 5.50 14.85
C ASN A 105 10.21 4.55 13.65
N ALA A 106 9.62 4.99 12.53
CA ALA A 106 9.62 4.24 11.28
C ALA A 106 11.05 4.08 10.71
N ASN A 107 11.89 5.13 10.81
CA ASN A 107 13.31 5.03 10.40
C ASN A 107 14.08 4.00 11.24
N LYS A 108 13.94 4.03 12.57
CA LYS A 108 14.53 3.01 13.46
C LYS A 108 14.09 1.59 13.09
N TYR A 109 12.83 1.40 12.70
CA TYR A 109 12.34 0.12 12.24
C TYR A 109 12.99 -0.31 10.91
N LEU A 110 13.12 0.62 9.95
CA LEU A 110 13.81 0.34 8.69
C LEU A 110 15.29 0.00 8.90
N GLU A 111 16.00 0.71 9.77
CA GLU A 111 17.39 0.42 10.13
C GLU A 111 17.55 -1.00 10.70
N LYS A 112 16.63 -1.44 11.58
CA LYS A 112 16.61 -2.83 12.07
C LYS A 112 16.47 -3.84 10.95
N LEU A 113 15.63 -3.57 9.95
CA LEU A 113 15.51 -4.44 8.76
C LEU A 113 16.81 -4.42 7.94
N GLN A 114 17.41 -3.24 7.76
CA GLN A 114 18.65 -3.07 6.97
C GLN A 114 19.85 -3.83 7.56
N LYS A 115 19.87 -4.11 8.87
CA LYS A 115 20.87 -5.01 9.47
C LYS A 115 20.85 -6.44 8.91
N ARG A 116 19.72 -6.86 8.33
CA ARG A 116 19.50 -8.24 7.81
C ARG A 116 19.36 -8.31 6.29
N MET A 117 19.12 -7.18 5.63
CA MET A 117 18.86 -7.15 4.18
C MET A 117 19.21 -5.80 3.56
N SER A 118 19.38 -5.76 2.23
CA SER A 118 19.63 -4.51 1.52
C SER A 118 18.47 -3.51 1.68
N LYS A 119 18.77 -2.20 1.55
CA LYS A 119 17.79 -1.11 1.65
C LYS A 119 16.56 -1.32 0.77
N ALA A 120 16.74 -1.78 -0.47
CA ALA A 120 15.63 -2.06 -1.39
C ALA A 120 14.73 -3.21 -0.89
N LYS A 121 15.31 -4.27 -0.32
CA LYS A 121 14.56 -5.37 0.29
C LYS A 121 13.83 -4.90 1.56
N ALA A 122 14.47 -4.07 2.37
CA ALA A 122 13.89 -3.51 3.58
C ALA A 122 12.67 -2.61 3.28
N LEU A 123 12.76 -1.74 2.27
CA LEU A 123 11.63 -0.93 1.80
C LEU A 123 10.51 -1.81 1.24
N SER A 124 10.83 -2.85 0.49
CA SER A 124 9.84 -3.81 -0.01
C SER A 124 9.10 -4.52 1.14
N ALA A 125 9.83 -4.90 2.20
CA ALA A 125 9.24 -5.50 3.39
C ALA A 125 8.34 -4.50 4.16
N LEU A 126 8.75 -3.23 4.24
CA LEU A 126 7.94 -2.16 4.82
C LEU A 126 6.65 -1.94 4.02
N ALA A 127 6.74 -1.86 2.69
CA ALA A 127 5.58 -1.72 1.81
C ALA A 127 4.62 -2.92 1.94
N HIS A 128 5.14 -4.15 2.03
CA HIS A 128 4.33 -5.33 2.29
C HIS A 128 3.60 -5.25 3.62
N LYS A 129 4.32 -4.85 4.67
CA LYS A 129 3.74 -4.67 6.00
C LYS A 129 2.66 -3.58 6.02
N LEU A 130 2.87 -2.50 5.29
CA LEU A 130 1.90 -1.42 5.12
C LEU A 130 0.64 -1.90 4.39
N GLY A 131 0.79 -2.66 3.30
CA GLY A 131 -0.37 -3.24 2.61
C GLY A 131 -1.17 -4.20 3.48
N ARG A 132 -0.50 -5.03 4.30
CA ARG A 132 -1.20 -5.88 5.28
C ARG A 132 -1.98 -5.05 6.29
N CYS A 133 -1.41 -3.94 6.76
CA CYS A 133 -2.07 -3.01 7.67
C CYS A 133 -3.32 -2.40 7.03
N VAL A 134 -3.18 -1.86 5.81
CA VAL A 134 -4.30 -1.30 5.04
C VAL A 134 -5.42 -2.30 4.82
N TYR A 135 -5.12 -3.55 4.48
CA TYR A 135 -6.13 -4.60 4.33
C TYR A 135 -7.00 -4.76 5.60
N TYR A 136 -6.37 -4.82 6.78
CA TYR A 136 -7.11 -4.96 8.03
C TYR A 136 -7.81 -3.66 8.45
N MET A 137 -7.22 -2.51 8.18
CA MET A 137 -7.83 -1.21 8.45
C MET A 137 -9.12 -1.03 7.65
N LEU A 138 -9.11 -1.35 6.36
CA LEU A 138 -10.30 -1.27 5.50
C LEU A 138 -11.34 -2.32 5.91
N LYS A 139 -10.93 -3.56 6.18
CA LYS A 139 -11.86 -4.64 6.54
C LYS A 139 -12.53 -4.48 7.91
N LYS A 140 -11.88 -3.77 8.83
CA LYS A 140 -12.39 -3.52 10.20
C LYS A 140 -12.85 -2.07 10.41
N GLU A 141 -12.75 -1.25 9.38
CA GLU A 141 -13.00 0.18 9.43
C GLU A 141 -12.27 0.90 10.59
N THR A 142 -11.00 0.55 10.82
CA THR A 142 -10.18 1.11 11.90
C THR A 142 -9.09 2.04 11.39
N VAL A 143 -8.84 3.12 12.13
CA VAL A 143 -7.75 4.07 11.85
C VAL A 143 -6.35 3.48 12.11
N PHE A 144 -5.33 4.13 11.58
CA PHE A 144 -3.94 3.70 11.71
C PHE A 144 -3.44 3.82 13.16
N ASP A 145 -2.83 2.75 13.66
CA ASP A 145 -2.12 2.73 14.94
C ASP A 145 -0.64 2.44 14.69
N GLU A 146 0.18 3.48 14.82
CA GLU A 146 1.62 3.39 14.61
C GLU A 146 2.31 2.47 15.63
N ALA A 147 1.90 2.49 16.89
CA ALA A 147 2.54 1.69 17.94
C ALA A 147 2.32 0.20 17.68
N LYS A 148 1.09 -0.18 17.29
CA LYS A 148 0.76 -1.54 16.87
C LYS A 148 1.44 -1.91 15.56
N PHE A 149 1.56 -0.97 14.63
CA PHE A 149 2.33 -1.17 13.42
C PHE A 149 3.77 -1.51 13.80
N LEU A 150 4.53 -0.65 14.47
CA LEU A 150 5.97 -0.83 14.67
C LEU A 150 6.38 -1.96 15.64
N LYS A 151 5.46 -2.48 16.48
CA LYS A 151 5.73 -3.59 17.40
C LYS A 151 5.80 -4.98 16.74
N SER A 152 5.11 -5.18 15.60
CA SER A 152 4.93 -6.49 14.97
C SER A 152 5.90 -6.79 13.84
#